data_AF-A0A946IWB4-F1
#
_entry.id   AF-A0A946IWB4-F1
#
_cell.length_a   1.000
_cell.length_b   1.000
_cell.length_c   1.000
_cell.angle_alpha   90.00
_cell.angle_beta   90.00
_cell.angle_gamma   90.00
#
_symmetry.space_group_name_H-M   'P 1'
#
loop_
_entity.id
_entity.type
_entity.pdbx_description
1 polymer ?
#
loop_
_entity_poly.entity_id
_entity_poly.type
_entity_poly.pdbx_seq_one_letter_code
_entity_poly.pdbx_strand_id
1 'polypeptide(L)'
;MVTGPVKVCLETSGVEVQPAKMGVNQGKGHHHLLVDVDLPRDLSQPIGKDANHIHMGDGSTCKEIKLPSGKHTVRALFAKGNHVPYDPALTTEVTFNVK
;
A
#
# COMPACT_ATOMS: atom_id res chain seq x y z
N MET A 1 14.18 15.02 1.70
CA MET A 1 14.36 14.68 3.14
C MET A 1 13.09 15.07 3.85
N VAL A 2 12.59 14.22 4.76
CA VAL A 2 11.38 14.46 5.56
C VAL A 2 11.68 14.26 7.04
N THR A 3 10.94 14.93 7.92
CA THR A 3 11.00 14.71 9.37
C THR A 3 9.88 13.73 9.76
N GLY A 4 10.19 12.73 10.58
CA GLY A 4 9.19 11.75 11.02
C GLY A 4 8.19 12.31 12.05
N PRO A 5 6.99 11.72 12.19
CA PRO A 5 6.41 10.64 11.39
C PRO A 5 6.06 11.07 9.96
N VAL A 6 6.14 10.13 9.01
CA VAL A 6 5.87 10.39 7.60
C VAL A 6 4.40 10.12 7.31
N LYS A 7 3.67 11.12 6.81
CA LYS A 7 2.31 10.95 6.32
C LYS A 7 2.32 10.61 4.84
N VAL A 8 1.82 9.43 4.49
CA VAL A 8 1.67 8.98 3.10
C VAL A 8 0.18 9.05 2.76
N CYS A 9 -0.16 9.76 1.68
CA CYS A 9 -1.52 9.85 1.15
C CYS A 9 -1.54 9.36 -0.29
N LEU A 10 -2.59 8.63 -0.65
CA LEU A 10 -2.74 7.97 -1.92
C LEU A 10 -4.07 8.37 -2.56
N GLU A 11 -4.05 8.43 -3.89
CA GLU A 11 -5.21 8.65 -4.73
C GLU A 11 -5.26 7.54 -5.77
N THR A 12 -6.46 7.25 -6.28
CA THR A 12 -6.68 6.27 -7.34
C THR A 12 -7.27 6.94 -8.57
N SER A 13 -6.94 6.41 -9.74
CA SER A 13 -7.60 6.74 -11.00
C SER A 13 -8.05 5.44 -11.68
N GLY A 14 -9.29 5.37 -12.14
CA GLY A 14 -9.87 4.18 -12.77
C GLY A 14 -10.29 3.04 -11.81
N VAL A 15 -10.02 3.15 -10.51
CA VAL A 15 -10.50 2.23 -9.46
C VAL A 15 -11.00 3.01 -8.24
N GLU A 16 -11.89 2.38 -7.46
CA GLU A 16 -12.53 2.97 -6.28
C GLU A 16 -12.00 2.34 -4.99
N VAL A 17 -11.66 3.16 -4.00
CA VAL A 17 -11.28 2.70 -2.66
C VAL A 17 -12.51 2.20 -1.92
N GLN A 18 -12.45 0.98 -1.40
CA GLN A 18 -13.49 0.30 -0.65
C GLN A 18 -12.87 -0.54 0.48
N PRO A 19 -13.42 -0.50 1.71
CA PRO A 19 -12.94 -1.33 2.81
C PRO A 19 -13.01 -2.83 2.49
N ALA A 20 -11.99 -3.59 2.90
CA ALA A 20 -11.86 -5.02 2.67
C ALA A 20 -13.08 -5.84 3.13
N LYS A 21 -13.72 -5.42 4.23
CA LYS A 21 -14.93 -6.06 4.79
C LYS A 21 -16.13 -6.10 3.83
N MET A 22 -16.11 -5.32 2.75
CA MET A 22 -17.14 -5.29 1.71
C MET A 22 -16.95 -6.38 0.64
N GLY A 23 -15.91 -7.20 0.75
CA GLY A 23 -15.63 -8.30 -0.18
C GLY A 23 -14.97 -7.86 -1.48
N VAL A 24 -14.88 -8.78 -2.44
CA VAL A 24 -14.26 -8.55 -3.75
C VAL A 24 -15.31 -8.03 -4.72
N ASN A 25 -15.15 -6.77 -5.15
CA ASN A 25 -16.04 -6.11 -6.10
C ASN A 25 -15.24 -5.59 -7.30
N GLN A 26 -15.83 -5.62 -8.48
CA GLN A 26 -15.18 -5.20 -9.72
C GLN A 26 -14.74 -3.72 -9.64
N GLY A 27 -13.46 -3.45 -9.95
CA GLY A 27 -12.90 -2.11 -9.94
C GLY A 27 -12.74 -1.49 -8.55
N LYS A 28 -12.90 -2.28 -7.48
CA LYS A 28 -12.80 -1.82 -6.09
C LYS A 28 -11.68 -2.52 -5.33
N GLY A 29 -11.17 -1.85 -4.30
CA GLY A 29 -10.08 -2.39 -3.49
C GLY A 29 -9.61 -1.41 -2.43
N HIS A 30 -8.46 -1.67 -1.83
CA HIS A 30 -7.87 -0.78 -0.84
C HIS A 30 -6.35 -0.73 -0.97
N HIS A 31 -5.76 0.24 -0.28
CA HIS A 31 -4.33 0.48 -0.34
C HIS A 31 -3.54 -0.44 0.59
N HIS A 32 -2.32 -0.75 0.17
CA HIS A 32 -1.26 -1.31 0.98
C HIS A 32 -0.02 -0.44 0.80
N LEU A 33 0.77 -0.31 1.86
CA LEU A 33 2.12 0.24 1.79
C LEU A 33 3.13 -0.88 2.03
N LEU A 34 4.06 -1.03 1.09
CA LEU A 34 5.20 -1.93 1.14
C LEU A 34 6.43 -1.07 1.44
N VAL A 35 7.02 -1.28 2.62
CA VAL A 35 8.14 -0.50 3.11
C VAL A 35 9.43 -1.29 2.93
N ASP A 36 10.35 -0.77 2.12
CA ASP A 36 11.67 -1.35 1.83
C ASP A 36 11.62 -2.81 1.33
N VAL A 37 10.54 -3.16 0.63
CA VAL A 37 10.36 -4.46 -0.02
C VAL A 37 9.84 -4.30 -1.45
N ASP A 38 10.23 -5.24 -2.30
CA ASP A 38 9.75 -5.31 -3.69
C ASP A 38 8.29 -5.76 -3.77
N LEU A 39 7.70 -5.66 -4.97
CA LEU A 39 6.40 -6.24 -5.24
C LEU A 39 6.42 -7.77 -5.03
N PRO A 40 5.30 -8.37 -4.60
CA PRO A 40 5.16 -9.81 -4.59
C PRO A 40 5.34 -10.35 -6.02
N ARG A 41 6.17 -11.40 -6.16
CA ARG A 41 6.41 -12.05 -7.46
C ARG A 41 5.17 -12.76 -8.00
N ASP A 42 4.31 -13.21 -7.10
CA ASP A 42 3.03 -13.84 -7.41
C ASP A 42 1.89 -12.92 -6.97
N LEU A 43 1.22 -12.30 -7.95
CA LEU A 43 0.09 -11.39 -7.74
C LEU A 43 -1.25 -12.13 -7.55
N SER A 44 -1.25 -13.47 -7.64
CA SER A 44 -2.46 -14.28 -7.41
C SER A 44 -2.74 -14.54 -5.92
N GLN A 45 -1.76 -14.26 -5.06
CA GLN A 45 -1.85 -14.51 -3.62
C GLN A 45 -2.14 -13.23 -2.82
N PRO A 46 -2.73 -13.37 -1.62
CA PRO A 46 -2.87 -12.24 -0.71
C PRO A 46 -1.50 -11.65 -0.34
N ILE A 47 -1.46 -10.33 -0.21
CA ILE A 47 -0.26 -9.62 0.27
C ILE A 47 0.13 -10.13 1.65
N GLY A 48 1.44 -10.34 1.85
CA GLY A 48 2.02 -10.79 3.11
C GLY A 48 1.64 -9.89 4.29
N LYS A 49 1.65 -10.48 5.49
CA LYS A 49 1.34 -9.76 6.73
C LYS A 49 2.53 -9.85 7.69
N ASP A 50 3.37 -8.82 7.64
CA ASP A 50 4.53 -8.65 8.50
C ASP A 50 4.74 -7.14 8.79
N ALA A 51 5.89 -6.78 9.36
CA ALA A 51 6.20 -5.40 9.75
C ALA A 51 6.40 -4.44 8.56
N ASN A 52 6.72 -4.95 7.37
CA ASN A 52 6.98 -4.18 6.16
C ASN A 52 5.73 -3.97 5.31
N HIS A 53 4.64 -4.70 5.61
CA HIS A 53 3.38 -4.61 4.89
C HIS A 53 2.30 -3.94 5.75
N ILE A 54 1.95 -2.71 5.41
CA ILE A 54 0.91 -1.95 6.11
C ILE A 54 -0.39 -2.08 5.32
N HIS A 55 -1.37 -2.71 5.95
CA HIS A 55 -2.70 -2.96 5.37
C HIS A 55 -3.65 -1.80 5.71
N MET A 56 -4.21 -1.16 4.68
CA MET A 56 -5.21 -0.09 4.81
C MET A 56 -6.62 -0.62 4.45
N GLY A 57 -6.92 -1.84 4.91
CA GLY A 57 -8.17 -2.56 4.63
C GLY A 57 -9.43 -1.92 5.22
N ASP A 58 -9.29 -0.87 6.02
CA ASP A 58 -10.38 -0.02 6.47
C ASP A 58 -10.86 0.97 5.39
N GLY A 59 -10.17 1.05 4.25
CA GLY A 59 -10.46 2.00 3.17
C GLY A 59 -9.87 3.39 3.41
N SER A 60 -8.95 3.54 4.36
CA SER A 60 -8.20 4.79 4.51
C SER A 60 -7.36 5.10 3.26
N THR A 61 -7.18 6.38 2.97
CA THR A 61 -6.36 6.89 1.85
C THR A 61 -5.07 7.55 2.32
N CYS A 62 -4.94 7.81 3.63
CA CYS A 62 -3.71 8.32 4.23
C CYS A 62 -3.31 7.49 5.45
N LYS A 63 -2.00 7.33 5.67
CA LYS A 63 -1.43 6.69 6.85
C LYS A 63 -0.21 7.46 7.35
N GLU A 64 -0.12 7.62 8.67
CA GLU A 64 1.14 8.02 9.30
C GLU A 64 1.97 6.78 9.61
N ILE A 65 3.22 6.79 9.15
CA ILE A 65 4.18 5.70 9.34
C ILE A 65 5.41 6.23 10.07
N LYS A 66 5.93 5.43 11.01
CA LYS A 66 7.17 5.71 11.72
C LYS A 66 8.29 4.92 11.06
N LEU A 67 9.29 5.63 10.55
CA LEU A 67 10.45 5.06 9.90
C LEU A 67 11.71 5.52 10.65
N PRO A 68 12.75 4.68 10.77
CA PRO A 68 14.05 5.10 11.27
C PRO A 68 14.65 6.23 10.42
N SER A 69 15.67 6.90 10.95
CA SER A 69 16.50 7.81 10.13
C SER A 69 17.24 6.98 9.07
N GLY A 70 17.27 7.49 7.83
CA GLY A 70 17.87 6.78 6.71
C GLY A 70 17.05 6.80 5.42
N LYS A 71 17.54 6.07 4.42
CA LYS A 71 16.90 5.93 3.11
C LYS A 71 15.82 4.87 3.16
N HIS A 72 14.63 5.22 2.70
CA HIS A 72 13.48 4.34 2.62
C HIS A 72 12.81 4.44 1.26
N THR A 73 12.26 3.33 0.82
CA THR A 73 11.36 3.23 -0.33
C THR A 73 10.00 2.78 0.18
N VAL A 74 8.99 3.61 -0.07
CA VAL A 74 7.59 3.26 0.23
C VAL A 74 6.87 3.05 -1.09
N ARG A 75 6.37 1.84 -1.28
CA ARG A 75 5.60 1.44 -2.44
C ARG A 75 4.13 1.30 -2.08
N ALA A 76 3.27 1.96 -2.84
CA ALA A 76 1.83 1.75 -2.77
C ALA A 76 1.46 0.54 -3.64
N LEU A 77 0.61 -0.35 -3.13
CA LEU A 77 0.06 -1.48 -3.89
C LEU A 77 -1.44 -1.55 -3.65
N PHE A 78 -2.23 -1.44 -4.72
CA PHE A 78 -3.68 -1.54 -4.65
C PHE A 78 -4.14 -2.99 -4.87
N ALA A 79 -5.05 -3.45 -4.01
CA ALA A 79 -5.51 -4.84 -4.03
C ALA A 79 -7.02 -4.94 -3.78
N LYS A 80 -7.62 -6.03 -4.24
CA LYS A 80 -9.04 -6.36 -4.08
C LYS A 80 -9.38 -6.59 -2.60
N GLY A 81 -10.66 -6.71 -2.26
CA GLY A 81 -11.12 -6.90 -0.87
C GLY A 81 -10.53 -8.12 -0.13
N ASN A 82 -10.01 -9.11 -0.84
CA ASN A 82 -9.30 -10.27 -0.28
C ASN A 82 -7.77 -10.07 -0.16
N HIS A 83 -7.27 -8.84 -0.29
CA HIS A 83 -5.86 -8.46 -0.26
C HIS A 83 -5.00 -9.05 -1.40
N VAL A 84 -5.65 -9.60 -2.45
CA VAL A 84 -4.96 -10.05 -3.67
C VAL A 84 -4.78 -8.86 -4.60
N PRO A 85 -3.55 -8.54 -5.04
CA PRO A 85 -3.30 -7.46 -6.00
C PRO A 85 -4.12 -7.58 -7.28
N TYR A 86 -4.24 -6.46 -8.00
CA TYR A 86 -4.62 -6.50 -9.41
C TYR A 86 -3.45 -7.02 -10.25
N ASP A 87 -3.76 -7.59 -11.42
CA ASP A 87 -2.78 -8.03 -12.42
C ASP A 87 -3.15 -7.44 -13.79
N PRO A 88 -2.35 -6.51 -14.35
CA PRO A 88 -1.07 -6.02 -13.83
C PRO A 88 -1.21 -5.24 -12.51
N ALA A 89 -0.13 -5.20 -11.72
CA ALA A 89 -0.11 -4.51 -10.44
C ALA A 89 -0.42 -3.01 -10.60
N LEU A 90 -1.39 -2.53 -9.83
CA LEU A 90 -1.66 -1.10 -9.67
C LEU A 90 -0.79 -0.57 -8.53
N THR A 91 0.31 0.07 -8.88
CA THR A 91 1.38 0.39 -7.93
C THR A 91 2.15 1.64 -8.34
N THR A 92 2.75 2.31 -7.37
CA THR A 92 3.72 3.40 -7.54
C THR A 92 4.64 3.39 -6.33
N GLU A 93 5.79 4.05 -6.43
CA GLU A 93 6.73 4.13 -5.31
C GLU A 93 7.40 5.50 -5.22
N VAL A 94 7.88 5.78 -4.01
CA VAL A 94 8.73 6.94 -3.75
C VAL A 94 9.87 6.53 -2.86
N THR A 95 11.06 7.07 -3.15
CA THR A 95 12.25 6.88 -2.33
C THR A 95 12.65 8.22 -1.72
N PHE A 96 12.89 8.23 -0.41
CA PHE A 96 13.26 9.43 0.33
C PHE A 96 14.15 9.10 1.53
N ASN A 97 14.76 10.14 2.10
CA ASN A 97 15.49 10.03 3.36
C ASN A 97 14.67 10.65 4.50
N VAL A 98 14.55 9.92 5.61
CA VAL A 98 14.05 10.41 6.89
C VAL A 98 15.23 10.97 7.70
N LYS A 99 15.05 12.15 8.28
CA LYS A 99 16.01 12.75 9.21
C LYS A 99 15.88 12.16 10.59
#